data_AF-A0A8I0WR18-F1
#
_entry.id   AF-A0A8I0WR18-F1
#
_cell.length_a   1.000
_cell.length_b   1.000
_cell.length_c   1.000
_cell.angle_alpha   90.00
_cell.angle_beta   90.00
_cell.angle_gamma   90.00
#
_symmetry.space_group_name_H-M   'P 1'
#
loop_
_entity.id
_entity.type
_entity.pdbx_description
1 polymer ?
#
loop_
_entity_poly.entity_id
_entity_poly.type
_entity_poly.pdbx_seq_one_letter_code
_entity_poly.pdbx_strand_id
1 'polypeptide(L)'
;MKDKMKEIENQIELYYLAKNKIESIRQQIAEEKCPLKIGDIIKYKKKDKIYSGKVDKIFFVVKKMEFLGPLKSNEVGWGVNVNRILKTTGKLSGISHGVNQFQHFIKDGIWQEEDLTYDERFERLLDI
;
A
#
# COMPACT_ATOMS: atom_id res chain seq x y z
N MET A 1 16.49 12.40 38.92
CA MET A 1 16.22 11.22 38.06
C MET A 1 14.75 11.01 37.78
N LYS A 2 13.85 11.06 38.79
CA LYS A 2 12.40 10.93 38.58
C LYS A 2 11.81 11.93 37.58
N ASP A 3 12.25 13.19 37.62
CA ASP A 3 11.74 14.23 36.71
C ASP A 3 12.16 14.00 35.24
N LYS A 4 13.38 13.49 35.01
CA LYS A 4 13.87 13.11 33.68
C LYS A 4 13.13 11.91 33.09
N MET A 5 12.73 10.94 33.92
CA MET A 5 11.95 9.80 33.45
C MET A 5 10.55 10.23 33.02
N LYS A 6 9.89 11.08 33.80
CA LYS A 6 8.59 11.65 33.45
C LYS A 6 8.65 12.47 32.15
N GLU A 7 9.73 13.22 31.95
CA GLU A 7 9.94 13.98 30.70
C GLU A 7 10.08 13.05 29.48
N ILE A 8 10.86 11.96 29.60
CA ILE A 8 11.03 10.98 28.53
C ILE A 8 9.70 10.27 28.20
N GLU A 9 8.93 9.88 29.21
CA GLU A 9 7.60 9.26 29.01
C GLU A 9 6.67 10.19 28.23
N ASN A 10 6.63 11.48 28.60
CA ASN A 10 5.85 12.48 27.86
C ASN A 10 6.32 12.63 26.40
N GLN A 11 7.64 12.63 26.16
CA GLN A 11 8.17 12.72 24.80
C GLN A 11 7.81 11.48 23.95
N ILE A 12 7.81 10.29 24.55
CA ILE A 12 7.36 9.05 23.91
C ILE A 12 5.88 9.14 23.54
N GLU A 13 5.04 9.64 24.43
CA GLU A 13 3.60 9.82 24.16
C GLU A 13 3.38 10.80 22.99
N LEU A 14 4.04 11.97 23.02
CA LEU A 14 3.97 12.96 21.95
C LEU A 14 4.43 12.39 20.60
N TYR A 15 5.48 11.56 20.60
CA TYR A 15 5.95 10.87 19.40
C TYR A 15 4.87 9.94 18.82
N TYR A 16 4.25 9.08 19.64
CA TYR A 16 3.21 8.17 19.15
C TYR A 16 1.95 8.91 18.69
N LEU A 17 1.58 10.02 19.36
CA LEU A 17 0.49 10.88 18.90
C LEU A 17 0.78 11.50 17.53
N ALA A 18 2.00 12.00 17.31
CA ALA A 18 2.41 12.54 16.02
C ALA A 18 2.45 11.46 14.93
N LYS A 19 2.99 10.28 15.25
CA LYS A 19 3.04 9.12 14.34
C LYS A 19 1.64 8.73 13.87
N ASN A 20 0.68 8.57 14.79
CA ASN A 20 -0.69 8.20 14.46
C ASN A 20 -1.37 9.26 13.57
N LYS A 21 -1.12 10.55 13.82
CA LYS A 21 -1.61 11.63 12.96
C LYS A 21 -1.05 11.53 11.54
N ILE A 22 0.26 11.28 11.40
CA ILE A 22 0.91 11.09 10.09
C ILE A 22 0.30 9.89 9.36
N GLU A 23 0.16 8.75 10.02
CA GLU A 23 -0.43 7.54 9.42
C GLU A 23 -1.88 7.78 9.00
N SER A 24 -2.66 8.51 9.79
CA SER A 24 -4.04 8.87 9.44
C SER A 24 -4.12 9.78 8.22
N ILE A 25 -3.25 10.80 8.12
CA ILE A 25 -3.18 11.68 6.94
C ILE A 25 -2.77 10.87 5.70
N ARG A 26 -1.78 9.97 5.84
CA ARG A 26 -1.34 9.10 4.74
C ARG A 26 -2.46 8.18 4.25
N GLN A 27 -3.22 7.62 5.18
CA GLN A 27 -4.39 6.81 4.84
C GLN A 27 -5.43 7.61 4.06
N GLN A 28 -5.73 8.85 4.48
CA GLN A 28 -6.65 9.74 3.76
C GLN A 28 -6.16 10.05 2.34
N ILE A 29 -4.86 10.38 2.19
CA ILE A 29 -4.25 10.62 0.88
C ILE A 29 -4.37 9.37 -0.02
N ALA A 30 -4.13 8.19 0.53
CA ALA A 30 -4.24 6.94 -0.21
C ALA A 30 -5.68 6.67 -0.66
N GLU A 31 -6.67 6.88 0.21
CA GLU A 31 -8.09 6.73 -0.11
C GLU A 31 -8.56 7.71 -1.18
N GLU A 32 -8.09 8.96 -1.14
CA GLU A 32 -8.43 10.00 -2.10
C GLU A 32 -7.79 9.75 -3.48
N LYS A 33 -6.53 9.30 -3.52
CA LYS A 33 -5.79 9.08 -4.77
C LYS A 33 -6.07 7.71 -5.42
N CYS A 34 -6.59 6.75 -4.67
CA CYS A 34 -6.80 5.40 -5.16
C CYS A 34 -7.88 5.41 -6.27
N PRO A 35 -7.58 4.89 -7.48
CA PRO A 35 -8.57 4.84 -8.57
C PRO A 35 -9.63 3.75 -8.34
N LEU A 36 -9.42 2.87 -7.37
CA LEU A 36 -10.32 1.77 -7.01
C LEU A 36 -11.09 2.09 -5.74
N LYS A 37 -12.33 1.61 -5.65
CA LYS A 37 -13.19 1.75 -4.48
C LYS A 37 -13.41 0.41 -3.79
N ILE A 38 -13.69 0.46 -2.49
CA ILE A 38 -14.15 -0.72 -1.75
C ILE A 38 -15.41 -1.25 -2.41
N GLY A 39 -15.41 -2.52 -2.74
CA GLY A 39 -16.49 -3.19 -3.44
C GLY A 39 -16.26 -3.45 -4.92
N ASP A 40 -15.31 -2.75 -5.54
CA ASP A 40 -14.99 -2.93 -6.96
C ASP A 40 -14.51 -4.35 -7.24
N ILE A 41 -14.94 -4.90 -8.38
CA ILE A 41 -14.44 -6.18 -8.88
C ILE A 41 -13.38 -5.90 -9.94
N ILE A 42 -12.17 -6.34 -9.68
CA ILE A 42 -11.04 -6.16 -10.60
C ILE A 42 -10.50 -7.51 -11.05
N LYS A 43 -9.79 -7.50 -12.18
CA LYS A 43 -8.94 -8.61 -12.61
C LYS A 43 -7.49 -8.29 -12.27
N TYR A 44 -6.77 -9.28 -11.76
CA TYR A 44 -5.33 -9.17 -11.52
C TYR A 44 -4.62 -10.42 -12.04
N LYS A 45 -3.39 -10.22 -12.51
CA LYS A 45 -2.49 -11.28 -12.97
C LYS A 45 -1.51 -11.58 -11.85
N LYS A 46 -1.44 -12.85 -11.45
CA LYS A 46 -0.42 -13.35 -10.52
C LYS A 46 0.27 -14.55 -11.16
N LYS A 47 1.57 -14.43 -11.45
CA LYS A 47 2.29 -15.34 -12.36
C LYS A 47 1.55 -15.39 -13.71
N ASP A 48 1.37 -16.58 -14.29
CA ASP A 48 0.70 -16.73 -15.59
C ASP A 48 -0.83 -16.88 -15.51
N LYS A 49 -1.44 -16.55 -14.37
CA LYS A 49 -2.87 -16.76 -14.14
C LYS A 49 -3.58 -15.45 -13.83
N ILE A 50 -4.74 -15.30 -14.45
CA ILE A 50 -5.66 -14.18 -14.23
C ILE A 50 -6.74 -14.62 -13.24
N TYR A 51 -6.95 -13.78 -12.24
CA TYR A 51 -7.96 -13.96 -11.21
C TYR A 51 -8.87 -12.74 -11.17
N SER A 52 -10.10 -12.95 -10.72
CA SER A 52 -11.00 -11.86 -10.34
C SER A 52 -11.02 -11.77 -8.82
N GLY A 53 -11.16 -10.56 -8.30
CA GLY A 53 -11.35 -10.35 -6.87
C GLY A 53 -12.06 -9.05 -6.57
N LYS A 54 -12.57 -8.95 -5.34
CA LYS A 54 -13.29 -7.78 -4.84
C LYS A 54 -12.39 -6.99 -3.92
N VAL A 55 -12.30 -5.68 -4.13
CA VAL A 55 -11.58 -4.77 -3.24
C VAL A 55 -12.29 -4.73 -1.90
N ASP A 56 -11.57 -5.04 -0.82
CA ASP A 56 -12.11 -5.03 0.55
C ASP A 56 -11.57 -3.88 1.40
N LYS A 57 -10.36 -3.42 1.12
CA LYS A 57 -9.67 -2.40 1.89
C LYS A 57 -8.74 -1.59 0.99
N ILE A 58 -8.66 -0.30 1.27
CA ILE A 58 -7.64 0.62 0.76
C ILE A 58 -6.68 0.93 1.91
N PHE A 59 -5.38 1.01 1.63
CA PHE A 59 -4.35 1.35 2.61
C PHE A 59 -3.23 2.16 1.96
N PHE A 60 -2.53 2.97 2.75
CA PHE A 60 -1.36 3.66 2.25
C PHE A 60 -0.18 2.71 2.07
N VAL A 61 0.62 2.95 1.03
CA VAL A 61 1.92 2.29 0.81
C VAL A 61 3.01 3.35 0.70
N VAL A 62 4.22 2.96 1.07
CA VAL A 62 5.39 3.86 1.05
C VAL A 62 6.48 3.25 0.17
N LYS A 63 7.33 4.10 -0.41
CA LYS A 63 8.53 3.66 -1.10
C LYS A 63 9.50 3.01 -0.11
N LYS A 64 10.31 2.04 -0.57
CA LYS A 64 11.28 1.30 0.27
C LYS A 64 12.23 2.20 1.07
N MET A 65 12.57 3.38 0.54
CA MET A 65 13.44 4.36 1.19
C MET A 65 12.86 4.94 2.50
N GLU A 66 11.56 4.79 2.76
CA GLU A 66 10.94 5.19 4.03
C GLU A 66 11.00 4.10 5.12
N PHE A 67 11.84 3.08 4.96
CA PHE A 67 11.99 2.01 5.95
C PHE A 67 12.32 2.53 7.37
N LEU A 68 13.09 3.61 7.46
CA LEU A 68 13.49 4.22 8.74
C LEU A 68 12.50 5.28 9.26
N GLY A 69 11.46 5.61 8.49
CA GLY A 69 10.47 6.60 8.87
C GLY A 69 9.98 7.48 7.70
N PRO A 70 8.95 8.31 7.97
CA PRO A 70 8.36 9.19 6.98
C PRO A 70 9.34 10.27 6.51
N LEU A 71 9.44 10.47 5.20
CA LEU A 71 10.25 11.53 4.57
C LEU A 71 9.32 12.58 3.96
N LYS A 72 9.58 13.86 4.25
CA LYS A 72 8.70 14.98 3.84
C LYS A 72 8.49 15.08 2.32
N SER A 73 9.51 14.72 1.54
CA SER A 73 9.51 14.83 0.08
C SER A 73 8.98 13.58 -0.64
N ASN A 74 8.67 12.52 0.09
CA ASN A 74 8.26 11.27 -0.53
C ASN A 74 6.77 11.21 -0.78
N GLU A 75 6.42 10.70 -1.95
CA GLU A 75 5.04 10.44 -2.30
C GLU A 75 4.49 9.27 -1.47
N VAL A 76 3.31 9.49 -0.90
CA VAL A 76 2.47 8.46 -0.29
C VAL A 76 1.66 7.82 -1.42
N GLY A 77 1.85 6.52 -1.61
CA GLY A 77 1.10 5.75 -2.59
C GLY A 77 -0.15 5.11 -1.99
N TRP A 78 -1.02 4.62 -2.86
CA TRP A 78 -2.17 3.81 -2.48
C TRP A 78 -1.92 2.33 -2.74
N GLY A 79 -2.54 1.48 -1.93
CA GLY A 79 -2.62 0.04 -2.08
C GLY A 79 -4.02 -0.45 -1.77
N VAL A 80 -4.43 -1.54 -2.41
CA VAL A 80 -5.69 -2.21 -2.15
C VAL A 80 -5.46 -3.67 -1.84
N ASN A 81 -6.29 -4.21 -0.95
CA ASN A 81 -6.43 -5.63 -0.77
C ASN A 81 -7.62 -6.12 -1.60
N VAL A 82 -7.40 -7.22 -2.31
CA VAL A 82 -8.31 -7.82 -3.26
C VAL A 82 -8.57 -9.26 -2.85
N ASN A 83 -9.76 -9.53 -2.32
CA ASN A 83 -10.16 -10.89 -1.97
C ASN A 83 -10.61 -11.64 -3.22
N ARG A 84 -9.95 -12.77 -3.49
CA ARG A 84 -10.18 -13.56 -4.69
C ARG A 84 -11.59 -14.13 -4.73
N ILE A 85 -12.24 -14.02 -5.89
CA ILE A 85 -13.52 -14.68 -6.20
C ILE A 85 -13.20 -16.07 -6.78
N LEU A 86 -13.80 -17.11 -6.21
CA LEU A 86 -13.65 -18.48 -6.69
C LEU A 86 -14.44 -18.68 -7.99
N LYS A 87 -13.78 -19.14 -9.05
CA LYS A 87 -14.43 -19.37 -10.36
C LYS A 87 -15.59 -20.37 -10.29
N THR A 88 -15.50 -21.37 -9.42
CA THR A 88 -16.49 -22.45 -9.31
C THR A 88 -17.76 -22.05 -8.57
N THR A 89 -17.67 -21.16 -7.57
CA THR A 89 -18.79 -20.82 -6.68
C THR A 89 -19.22 -19.37 -6.75
N GLY A 90 -18.41 -18.49 -7.36
CA GLY A 90 -18.62 -17.04 -7.35
C GLY A 90 -18.44 -16.38 -5.96
N LYS A 91 -18.10 -17.15 -4.92
CA LYS A 91 -17.92 -16.64 -3.55
C LYS A 91 -16.52 -16.06 -3.35
N LEU A 92 -16.41 -15.15 -2.39
CA LEU A 92 -15.11 -14.67 -1.91
C LEU A 92 -14.39 -15.81 -1.18
N SER A 93 -13.10 -15.98 -1.48
CA SER A 93 -12.20 -16.85 -0.75
C SER A 93 -11.44 -16.08 0.32
N GLY A 94 -10.83 -16.80 1.27
CA GLY A 94 -9.87 -16.21 2.22
C GLY A 94 -8.49 -15.89 1.61
N ILE A 95 -8.34 -15.98 0.29
CA ILE A 95 -7.09 -15.66 -0.40
C ILE A 95 -7.15 -14.21 -0.87
N SER A 96 -6.27 -13.39 -0.33
CA SER A 96 -6.08 -12.00 -0.70
C SER A 96 -4.88 -11.79 -1.63
N HIS A 97 -4.92 -10.70 -2.38
CA HIS A 97 -3.80 -10.20 -3.16
C HIS A 97 -3.74 -8.68 -3.05
N GLY A 98 -2.54 -8.13 -2.92
CA GLY A 98 -2.31 -6.69 -2.86
C GLY A 98 -2.03 -6.12 -4.24
N VAL A 99 -2.70 -5.03 -4.61
CA VAL A 99 -2.39 -4.22 -5.80
C VAL A 99 -2.03 -2.82 -5.32
N ASN A 100 -0.99 -2.20 -5.85
CA ASN A 100 -0.55 -0.88 -5.37
C ASN A 100 0.10 -0.03 -6.46
N GLN A 101 0.10 1.29 -6.23
CA GLN A 101 0.58 2.32 -7.16
C GLN A 101 2.03 2.12 -7.63
N PHE A 102 2.91 1.62 -6.75
CA PHE A 102 4.34 1.59 -7.04
C PHE A 102 4.82 0.31 -7.71
N GLN A 103 4.01 -0.74 -7.73
CA GLN A 103 4.42 -2.06 -8.22
C GLN A 103 3.49 -2.61 -9.30
N HIS A 104 2.34 -1.99 -9.52
CA HIS A 104 1.33 -2.50 -10.42
C HIS A 104 0.90 -1.46 -11.45
N PHE A 105 0.55 -1.94 -12.64
CA PHE A 105 -0.02 -1.16 -13.72
C PHE A 105 -1.20 -1.89 -14.34
N ILE A 106 -2.04 -1.16 -15.07
CA ILE A 106 -3.16 -1.75 -15.82
C ILE A 106 -2.71 -2.00 -17.26
N LYS A 107 -2.90 -3.23 -17.73
CA LYS A 107 -2.79 -3.58 -19.15
C LYS A 107 -3.95 -4.50 -19.52
N ASP A 108 -4.67 -4.12 -20.58
CA ASP A 108 -5.86 -4.83 -21.07
C ASP A 108 -6.95 -5.03 -19.99
N GLY A 109 -7.13 -4.03 -19.12
CA GLY A 109 -8.09 -4.07 -18.00
C GLY A 109 -7.71 -5.05 -16.87
N ILE A 110 -6.46 -5.52 -16.86
CA ILE A 110 -5.93 -6.43 -15.84
C ILE A 110 -4.79 -5.71 -15.12
N TRP A 111 -4.85 -5.70 -13.79
CA TRP A 111 -3.75 -5.25 -12.94
C TRP A 111 -2.62 -6.27 -12.97
N GLN A 112 -1.40 -5.83 -13.26
CA GLN A 112 -0.21 -6.69 -13.40
C GLN A 112 0.94 -6.07 -12.60
N GLU A 113 1.74 -6.91 -11.95
CA GLU A 113 3.01 -6.47 -11.35
C GLU A 113 3.98 -6.06 -12.47
N GLU A 114 4.76 -4.99 -12.25
CA GLU A 114 5.88 -4.65 -13.12
C GLU A 114 6.90 -5.80 -13.13
N ASP A 115 7.14 -6.39 -14.31
CA ASP A 115 8.17 -7.41 -14.54
C ASP A 115 9.54 -6.76 -14.75
N LEU A 116 9.90 -5.87 -13.82
CA LEU A 116 11.22 -5.27 -13.74
C LEU A 116 12.03 -6.01 -12.69
N THR A 117 13.25 -6.38 -13.05
CA THR A 117 14.28 -6.88 -12.13
C THR A 117 14.58 -5.83 -11.05
N TYR A 118 15.22 -6.26 -9.95
CA TYR A 118 15.60 -5.33 -8.89
C TYR A 118 16.49 -4.20 -9.42
N ASP A 119 17.43 -4.52 -10.31
CA ASP A 119 18.39 -3.58 -10.88
C ASP A 119 17.68 -2.56 -11.77
N GLU A 120 16.75 -3.00 -12.65
CA GLU A 120 15.95 -2.09 -13.48
C GLU A 120 15.05 -1.17 -12.63
N ARG A 121 14.53 -1.66 -11.49
CA ARG A 121 13.77 -0.83 -10.55
C ARG A 121 14.68 0.17 -9.82
N PHE A 122 15.92 -0.20 -9.54
CA PHE A 122 16.89 0.62 -8.83
C PHE A 122 17.46 1.73 -9.72
N GLU A 123 17.79 1.44 -10.97
CA GLU A 123 18.22 2.45 -11.94
C GLU A 123 17.13 3.49 -12.18
N ARG A 124 15.87 3.08 -12.33
CA ARG A 124 14.72 3.99 -12.47
C ARG A 124 14.44 4.84 -11.21
N LEU A 125 14.92 4.40 -10.04
CA LEU A 125 14.87 5.17 -8.79
C LEU A 125 16.01 6.19 -8.68
N LEU A 126 17.12 5.98 -9.41
CA LEU A 126 18.32 6.81 -9.40
C LEU A 126 18.42 7.78 -10.58
N ASP A 127 17.65 7.59 -11.66
CA ASP A 127 17.53 8.54 -12.77
C ASP A 127 16.82 9.85 -12.33
N ILE A 128 17.60 10.67 -11.61
CA ILE A 128 17.45 12.12 -11.41
C ILE A 128 18.48 12.81 -12.30
#